data_AF-A0A7V5C457-F1
#
_entry.id   AF-A0A7V5C457-F1
#
_cell.length_a   1.000
_cell.length_b   1.000
_cell.length_c   1.000
_cell.angle_alpha   90.00
_cell.angle_beta   90.00
_cell.angle_gamma   90.00
#
_symmetry.space_group_name_H-M   'P 1'
#
loop_
_entity.id
_entity.type
_entity.pdbx_description
1 polymer ?
#
loop_
_entity_poly.entity_id
_entity_poly.type
_entity_poly.pdbx_seq_one_letter_code
_entity_poly.pdbx_strand_id
1 'polypeptide(L)'
;MNILEALTNPINAIIVIIILILAGIDIVLKKDLKSQIVSLGVLGTFIGIFMGLQDFNPSDMKNSIDTILIGLKTAFFTSIAGMGVALILSILQKLLNTNIDDGENQERILAEISNKLNYLEKTDKIINELKENSTKENQALVSILNLNFNKMNHSLEIAIEKLSKGATEEIINALKKVIEDFNQELQTQFGENFVKLNESIINLVQWQNSYKSHIEELENHLKLSNLSIEKSKDTLEIISSKNQDILKVYQELKHIIDIYDRQINELNSHLQTYANLSSSAKEMFSSITHNISNTKSEFSSLTEHIKEENRKQINYSQESNKYIINNFERNQKELELISNHFKNLGEQIPKSLQVSLENLNRGLTSLTTQFQKDYKETMNRYREDI
;
A
#
# COMPACT_ATOMS: atom_id res chain seq x y z
N MET A 1 52.35 2.17 45.01
CA MET A 1 51.70 3.02 46.02
C MET A 1 52.80 3.62 46.85
N ASN A 2 53.01 4.93 46.73
CA ASN A 2 53.91 5.62 47.65
C ASN A 2 53.32 5.45 49.06
N ILE A 3 54.16 5.26 50.09
CA ILE A 3 53.71 5.17 51.50
C ILE A 3 52.80 6.38 51.84
N LEU A 4 53.04 7.51 51.17
CA LEU A 4 52.23 8.72 51.21
C LEU A 4 50.76 8.52 50.75
N GLU A 5 50.49 7.74 49.71
CA GLU A 5 49.12 7.43 49.24
C GLU A 5 48.37 6.47 50.20
N ALA A 6 49.10 5.65 50.96
CA ALA A 6 48.48 4.81 52.00
C ALA A 6 48.02 5.64 53.20
N LEU A 7 48.74 6.71 53.49
CA LEU A 7 48.47 7.68 54.57
C LEU A 7 47.44 8.75 54.19
N THR A 8 47.16 8.99 52.91
CA THR A 8 46.08 9.91 52.50
C THR A 8 44.68 9.32 52.67
N ASN A 9 44.56 8.01 52.88
CA ASN A 9 43.30 7.39 53.25
C ASN A 9 42.98 7.73 54.72
N PRO A 10 41.86 8.44 55.01
CA PRO A 10 41.55 8.93 56.36
C PRO A 10 41.47 7.81 57.41
N ILE A 11 41.06 6.61 57.01
CA ILE A 11 40.92 5.46 57.92
C ILE A 11 42.28 4.89 58.31
N ASN A 12 43.20 4.76 57.35
CA ASN A 12 44.56 4.27 57.61
C ASN A 12 45.32 5.21 58.55
N ALA A 13 45.19 6.52 58.32
CA ALA A 13 45.82 7.53 59.16
C ALA A 13 45.36 7.43 60.62
N ILE A 14 44.05 7.29 60.85
CA ILE A 14 43.48 7.16 62.21
C ILE A 14 44.04 5.92 62.92
N ILE A 15 44.02 4.76 62.25
CA ILE A 15 44.46 3.50 62.87
C ILE A 15 45.97 3.54 63.20
N VAL A 16 46.79 4.06 62.30
CA VAL A 16 48.24 4.19 62.52
C VAL A 16 48.57 5.17 63.66
N ILE A 17 47.83 6.28 63.78
CA ILE A 17 48.00 7.22 64.90
C ILE A 17 47.69 6.54 66.24
N ILE A 18 46.62 5.76 66.33
CA ILE A 18 46.25 5.05 67.56
C ILE A 18 47.32 3.99 67.91
N ILE A 19 47.85 3.27 66.92
CA ILE A 19 48.95 2.31 67.10
C ILE A 19 50.20 2.98 67.68
N LEU A 20 50.59 4.15 67.15
CA LEU A 20 51.76 4.89 67.64
C LEU A 20 51.57 5.43 69.07
N ILE A 21 50.36 5.89 69.42
CA ILE A 21 50.03 6.32 70.78
C ILE A 21 50.17 5.13 71.76
N LEU A 22 49.63 3.97 71.41
CA LEU A 22 49.74 2.76 72.25
C LEU A 22 51.20 2.29 72.41
N ALA A 23 52.01 2.38 71.35
CA ALA A 23 53.43 2.04 71.42
C ALA A 23 54.23 2.98 72.33
N GLY A 24 53.92 4.28 72.33
CA GLY A 24 54.52 5.24 73.26
C GLY A 24 54.17 4.94 74.73
N ILE A 25 52.90 4.57 74.98
CA ILE A 25 52.43 4.16 76.31
C ILE A 25 53.15 2.89 76.79
N ASP A 26 53.32 1.88 75.92
CA ASP A 26 54.02 0.62 76.24
C ASP A 26 55.44 0.87 76.77
N ILE A 27 56.21 1.72 76.08
CA ILE A 27 57.60 2.04 76.44
C ILE A 27 57.68 2.85 77.74
N VAL A 28 56.83 3.88 77.88
CA VAL A 28 56.88 4.80 79.04
C VAL A 28 56.35 4.14 80.30
N LEU A 29 55.25 3.38 80.21
CA LEU A 29 54.64 2.72 81.37
C LEU A 29 55.15 1.30 81.64
N LYS A 30 56.07 0.76 80.82
CA LYS A 30 56.56 -0.63 80.89
C LYS A 30 55.42 -1.67 80.98
N LYS A 31 54.29 -1.37 80.35
CA LYS A 31 53.16 -2.31 80.25
C LYS A 31 53.29 -3.05 78.93
N ASP A 32 53.02 -4.35 78.93
CA ASP A 32 53.02 -5.15 77.70
C ASP A 32 51.70 -4.96 76.94
N LEU A 33 51.67 -3.97 76.05
CA LEU A 33 50.54 -3.60 75.20
C LEU A 33 50.69 -4.12 73.77
N LYS A 34 51.68 -4.97 73.51
CA LYS A 34 51.96 -5.54 72.18
C LYS A 34 50.77 -6.31 71.63
N SER A 35 50.08 -7.08 72.48
CA SER A 35 48.89 -7.84 72.07
C SER A 35 47.75 -6.93 71.61
N GLN A 36 47.55 -5.80 72.27
CA GLN A 36 46.54 -4.80 71.95
C GLN A 36 46.88 -4.06 70.65
N ILE A 37 48.17 -3.74 70.43
CA ILE A 37 48.66 -3.13 69.18
C ILE A 37 48.45 -4.07 67.98
N VAL A 38 48.77 -5.35 68.14
CA VAL A 38 48.53 -6.36 67.09
C VAL A 38 47.02 -6.52 66.84
N SER A 39 46.22 -6.62 67.90
CA SER A 39 44.76 -6.74 67.79
C SER A 39 44.13 -5.55 67.06
N LEU A 40 44.66 -4.34 67.25
CA LEU A 40 44.21 -3.13 66.56
C LEU A 40 44.58 -3.13 65.06
N GLY A 41 45.75 -3.67 64.70
CA GLY A 41 46.13 -3.90 63.29
C GLY A 41 45.23 -4.93 62.60
N VAL A 42 44.87 -5.99 63.32
CA VAL A 42 43.89 -6.99 62.86
C VAL A 42 42.50 -6.38 62.69
N LEU A 43 42.06 -5.51 63.62
CA LEU A 43 40.78 -4.80 63.49
C LEU A 43 40.74 -3.93 62.22
N GLY A 44 41.82 -3.22 61.92
CA GLY A 44 41.94 -2.46 60.67
C GLY A 44 41.83 -3.33 59.42
N THR A 45 42.25 -4.59 59.50
CA THR A 45 42.11 -5.57 58.42
C THR A 45 40.63 -5.88 58.14
N PHE A 46 39.84 -6.11 59.19
CA PHE A 46 38.40 -6.34 59.06
C PHE A 46 37.65 -5.12 58.52
N ILE A 47 38.03 -3.91 58.96
CA ILE A 47 37.42 -2.67 58.45
C ILE A 47 37.74 -2.48 56.96
N GLY A 48 38.98 -2.72 56.53
CA GLY A 48 39.38 -2.59 55.12
C GLY A 48 38.66 -3.59 54.20
N ILE A 49 38.51 -4.85 54.64
CA ILE A 49 37.77 -5.86 53.89
C ILE A 49 36.27 -5.50 53.82
N PHE A 50 35.67 -5.06 54.93
CA PHE A 50 34.27 -4.66 54.98
C PHE A 50 33.97 -3.51 54.01
N MET A 51 34.81 -2.48 53.96
CA MET A 51 34.66 -1.38 53.00
C MET A 51 34.84 -1.82 51.55
N GLY A 52 35.74 -2.77 51.27
CA GLY A 52 35.91 -3.31 49.93
C GLY A 52 34.71 -4.11 49.41
N LEU A 53 33.90 -4.68 50.32
CA LEU A 53 32.75 -5.52 49.98
C LEU A 53 31.41 -4.77 50.00
N GLN A 54 31.34 -3.57 50.57
CA GLN A 54 30.09 -2.83 50.77
C GLN A 54 29.39 -2.46 49.46
N ASP A 55 30.16 -2.15 48.41
CA ASP A 55 29.65 -1.77 47.08
C ASP A 55 29.77 -2.91 46.05
N PHE A 56 29.88 -4.17 46.50
CA PHE A 56 30.03 -5.32 45.60
C PHE A 56 28.73 -5.58 44.82
N ASN A 57 28.77 -5.41 43.50
CA ASN A 57 27.64 -5.67 42.60
C ASN A 57 27.90 -6.92 41.73
N PRO A 58 27.12 -8.01 41.88
CA PRO A 58 27.27 -9.23 41.08
C PRO A 58 27.10 -9.00 39.58
N SER A 59 26.38 -7.95 39.18
CA SER A 59 26.11 -7.62 37.77
C SER A 59 27.21 -6.80 37.11
N ASP A 60 28.12 -6.20 37.87
CA ASP A 60 29.27 -5.43 37.37
C ASP A 60 30.55 -5.89 38.08
N MET A 61 30.99 -7.11 37.77
CA MET A 61 32.16 -7.74 38.40
C MET A 61 33.45 -6.93 38.20
N LYS A 62 33.61 -6.23 37.07
CA LYS A 62 34.87 -5.55 36.75
C LYS A 62 35.13 -4.37 37.68
N ASN A 63 34.15 -3.49 37.87
CA ASN A 63 34.28 -2.35 38.79
C ASN A 63 34.19 -2.78 40.27
N SER A 64 33.46 -3.87 40.55
CA SER A 64 33.37 -4.44 41.90
C SER A 64 34.70 -5.02 42.38
N ILE A 65 35.49 -5.62 41.48
CA ILE A 65 36.84 -6.13 41.79
C ILE A 65 37.80 -4.98 42.11
N ASP A 66 37.73 -3.86 41.36
CA ASP A 66 38.59 -2.70 41.63
C ASP A 66 38.35 -2.09 43.02
N THR A 67 37.09 -2.05 43.45
CA THR A 67 36.70 -1.57 44.79
C THR A 67 37.17 -2.51 45.89
N ILE A 68 37.04 -3.83 45.68
CA ILE A 68 37.58 -4.84 46.60
C ILE A 68 39.10 -4.69 46.74
N LEU A 69 39.82 -4.48 45.64
CA LEU A 69 41.28 -4.33 45.64
C LEU A 69 41.72 -3.09 46.44
N ILE A 70 40.92 -2.02 46.48
CA ILE A 70 41.19 -0.84 47.31
C ILE A 70 40.96 -1.13 48.80
N GLY A 71 39.88 -1.83 49.15
CA GLY A 71 39.62 -2.27 50.53
C GLY A 71 40.67 -3.24 51.05
N LEU A 72 41.10 -4.18 50.20
CA LEU A 72 42.16 -5.14 50.50
C LEU A 72 43.51 -4.45 50.74
N LYS A 73 43.87 -3.43 49.94
CA LYS A 73 45.09 -2.63 50.15
C LYS A 73 45.09 -1.94 51.52
N THR A 74 43.94 -1.40 51.93
CA THR A 74 43.74 -0.77 53.25
C THR A 74 43.93 -1.79 54.37
N ALA A 75 43.32 -2.97 54.23
CA ALA A 75 43.40 -4.05 55.20
C ALA A 75 44.84 -4.56 55.43
N PHE A 76 45.61 -4.76 54.36
CA PHE A 76 47.00 -5.20 54.46
C PHE A 76 47.89 -4.15 55.14
N PHE A 77 47.73 -2.87 54.80
CA PHE A 77 48.57 -1.81 55.33
C PHE A 77 48.42 -1.65 56.85
N THR A 78 47.19 -1.67 57.38
CA THR A 78 46.94 -1.54 58.82
C THR A 78 47.48 -2.73 59.62
N SER A 79 47.44 -3.94 59.04
CA SER A 79 47.98 -5.15 59.67
C SER A 79 49.51 -5.12 59.76
N ILE A 80 50.17 -4.73 58.67
CA ILE A 80 51.64 -4.60 58.62
C ILE A 80 52.10 -3.56 59.63
N ALA A 81 51.41 -2.43 59.75
CA ALA A 81 51.73 -1.40 60.74
C ALA A 81 51.61 -1.93 62.18
N GLY A 82 50.52 -2.63 62.52
CA GLY A 82 50.31 -3.19 63.87
C GLY A 82 51.34 -4.25 64.26
N MET A 83 51.61 -5.21 63.36
CA MET A 83 52.61 -6.26 63.62
C MET A 83 54.04 -5.71 63.64
N GLY A 84 54.37 -4.77 62.74
CA GLY A 84 55.69 -4.17 62.65
C GLY A 84 56.07 -3.41 63.93
N VAL A 85 55.15 -2.59 64.45
CA VAL A 85 55.38 -1.82 65.69
C VAL A 85 55.52 -2.73 66.92
N ALA A 86 54.72 -3.80 67.03
CA ALA A 86 54.80 -4.75 68.15
C ALA A 86 56.11 -5.58 68.18
N LEU A 87 56.65 -5.93 67.00
CA LEU A 87 57.92 -6.63 66.89
C LEU A 87 59.09 -5.75 67.32
N ILE A 88 59.09 -4.48 66.90
CA ILE A 88 60.12 -3.50 67.29
C ILE A 88 60.15 -3.35 68.83
N LEU A 89 58.99 -3.30 69.49
CA LEU A 89 58.89 -3.24 70.95
C LEU A 89 59.48 -4.47 71.67
N SER A 90 59.28 -5.68 71.13
CA SER A 90 59.76 -6.92 71.75
C SER A 90 61.27 -7.03 71.81
N ILE A 91 61.95 -6.53 70.78
CA ILE A 91 63.41 -6.55 70.67
C ILE A 91 64.02 -5.56 71.68
N LEU A 92 63.41 -4.39 71.82
CA LEU A 92 63.93 -3.33 72.69
C LEU A 92 63.90 -3.70 74.18
N GLN A 93 62.90 -4.47 74.62
CA GLN A 93 62.72 -4.84 76.03
C GLN A 93 63.62 -5.99 76.51
N LYS A 94 63.97 -6.95 75.63
CA LYS A 94 64.76 -8.13 75.99
C LYS A 94 66.23 -7.81 76.31
N LEU A 95 66.72 -6.66 75.84
CA LEU A 95 68.09 -6.20 76.05
C LEU A 95 68.37 -5.67 77.48
N LEU A 96 67.40 -5.69 78.41
CA LEU A 96 67.48 -4.92 79.66
C LEU A 96 67.63 -5.71 81.01
N ASN A 97 67.52 -7.05 81.16
CA ASN A 97 67.48 -7.73 82.51
C ASN A 97 68.11 -9.16 82.65
N THR A 98 69.08 -9.43 83.57
CA THR A 98 69.51 -10.79 84.10
C THR A 98 70.46 -10.79 85.34
N ASN A 99 70.32 -11.74 86.31
CA ASN A 99 71.38 -12.59 87.01
C ASN A 99 70.97 -13.28 88.38
N ILE A 100 71.73 -14.32 88.80
CA ILE A 100 71.45 -15.57 89.60
C ILE A 100 72.36 -15.72 90.87
N ASP A 101 72.09 -16.61 91.87
CA ASP A 101 72.97 -17.75 92.38
C ASP A 101 72.84 -18.25 93.87
N ASP A 102 73.34 -19.48 94.10
CA ASP A 102 73.23 -20.54 95.15
C ASP A 102 74.06 -20.46 96.48
N GLY A 103 73.70 -21.32 97.48
CA GLY A 103 74.59 -22.36 98.08
C GLY A 103 75.46 -22.17 99.37
N GLU A 104 75.28 -23.11 100.33
CA GLU A 104 76.32 -24.00 100.94
C GLU A 104 76.78 -23.92 102.45
N ASN A 105 76.85 -25.13 103.04
CA ASN A 105 77.98 -25.78 103.77
C ASN A 105 77.99 -26.08 105.30
N GLN A 106 78.43 -27.31 105.61
CA GLN A 106 78.43 -28.05 106.88
C GLN A 106 79.87 -28.42 107.29
N GLU A 107 80.29 -28.18 108.54
CA GLU A 107 81.49 -28.83 109.09
C GLU A 107 81.53 -28.82 110.65
N ARG A 108 80.71 -29.67 111.31
CA ARG A 108 80.86 -30.02 112.75
C ARG A 108 81.06 -31.53 112.95
N ILE A 109 81.69 -32.17 111.97
CA ILE A 109 81.73 -33.64 111.77
C ILE A 109 82.69 -34.37 112.74
N LEU A 110 83.68 -33.69 113.33
CA LEU A 110 84.82 -34.41 113.89
C LEU A 110 84.70 -34.83 115.37
N ALA A 111 83.71 -34.33 116.12
CA ALA A 111 83.53 -34.71 117.53
C ALA A 111 82.67 -35.98 117.74
N GLU A 112 82.02 -36.48 116.68
CA GLU A 112 81.07 -37.60 116.76
C GLU A 112 81.74 -39.00 116.65
N ILE A 113 83.06 -39.04 116.42
CA ILE A 113 83.78 -40.26 115.98
C ILE A 113 83.98 -41.28 117.12
N SER A 114 84.18 -40.83 118.36
CA SER A 114 84.52 -41.75 119.46
C SER A 114 83.29 -42.42 120.09
N ASN A 115 82.16 -41.69 120.18
CA ASN A 115 80.88 -42.27 120.62
C ASN A 115 80.28 -43.23 119.58
N LYS A 116 80.70 -43.16 118.32
CA LYS A 116 80.26 -44.08 117.25
C LYS A 116 80.82 -45.50 117.38
N LEU A 117 81.90 -45.77 118.11
CA LEU A 117 82.51 -47.13 118.16
C LEU A 117 81.69 -48.17 118.95
N ASN A 118 81.00 -47.78 120.03
CA ASN A 118 80.01 -48.65 120.69
C ASN A 118 78.65 -48.63 119.97
N TYR A 119 78.40 -47.55 119.21
CA TYR A 119 77.54 -47.50 118.03
C TYR A 119 77.76 -48.71 117.11
N LEU A 120 79.01 -48.97 116.75
CA LEU A 120 79.37 -49.77 115.59
C LEU A 120 78.97 -51.24 115.70
N GLU A 121 79.14 -51.89 116.85
CA GLU A 121 78.79 -53.32 117.02
C GLU A 121 77.27 -53.58 117.05
N LYS A 122 76.50 -52.72 117.74
CA LYS A 122 75.02 -52.77 117.67
C LYS A 122 74.52 -52.37 116.29
N THR A 123 75.19 -51.41 115.68
CA THR A 123 74.84 -50.93 114.35
C THR A 123 75.22 -51.95 113.28
N ASP A 124 76.21 -52.83 113.45
CA ASP A 124 76.49 -53.93 112.50
C ASP A 124 75.36 -54.98 112.47
N LYS A 125 74.78 -55.33 113.63
CA LYS A 125 73.57 -56.19 113.67
C LYS A 125 72.36 -55.50 113.04
N ILE A 126 72.12 -54.24 113.41
CA ILE A 126 71.01 -53.45 112.86
C ILE A 126 71.21 -53.18 111.35
N ILE A 127 72.45 -52.99 110.89
CA ILE A 127 72.81 -52.79 109.48
C ILE A 127 72.60 -54.09 108.71
N ASN A 128 72.97 -55.24 109.28
CA ASN A 128 72.72 -56.52 108.61
C ASN A 128 71.23 -56.85 108.53
N GLU A 129 70.46 -56.65 109.61
CA GLU A 129 68.98 -56.79 109.57
C GLU A 129 68.31 -55.76 108.66
N LEU A 130 68.76 -54.50 108.65
CA LEU A 130 68.28 -53.47 107.72
C LEU A 130 68.67 -53.79 106.29
N LYS A 131 69.85 -54.32 106.02
CA LYS A 131 70.30 -54.69 104.68
C LYS A 131 69.51 -55.89 104.16
N GLU A 132 69.20 -56.86 105.02
CA GLU A 132 68.37 -58.02 104.68
C GLU A 132 66.89 -57.63 104.48
N ASN A 133 66.32 -56.79 105.35
CA ASN A 133 64.96 -56.26 105.19
C ASN A 133 64.86 -55.32 103.98
N SER A 134 65.83 -54.43 103.79
CA SER A 134 65.88 -53.52 102.63
C SER A 134 66.08 -54.27 101.32
N THR A 135 66.87 -55.35 101.30
CA THR A 135 66.97 -56.19 100.09
C THR A 135 65.67 -56.95 99.80
N LYS A 136 64.98 -57.46 100.81
CA LYS A 136 63.64 -58.08 100.64
C LYS A 136 62.59 -57.08 100.19
N GLU A 137 62.53 -55.88 100.79
CA GLU A 137 61.62 -54.81 100.38
C GLU A 137 61.93 -54.29 98.97
N ASN A 138 63.22 -54.09 98.63
CA ASN A 138 63.62 -53.68 97.28
C ASN A 138 63.29 -54.76 96.25
N GLN A 139 63.49 -56.05 96.56
CA GLN A 139 63.07 -57.14 95.68
C GLN A 139 61.55 -57.21 95.52
N ALA A 140 60.78 -56.98 96.59
CA ALA A 140 59.33 -56.91 96.52
C ALA A 140 58.87 -55.72 95.66
N LEU A 141 59.47 -54.53 95.84
CA LEU A 141 59.22 -53.34 95.04
C LEU A 141 59.55 -53.56 93.56
N VAL A 142 60.70 -54.16 93.25
CA VAL A 142 61.09 -54.53 91.88
C VAL A 142 60.09 -55.54 91.29
N SER A 143 59.60 -56.50 92.09
CA SER A 143 58.59 -57.46 91.62
C SER A 143 57.26 -56.78 91.31
N ILE A 144 56.81 -55.84 92.15
CA ILE A 144 55.57 -55.08 91.97
C ILE A 144 55.69 -54.15 90.76
N LEU A 145 56.83 -53.49 90.59
CA LEU A 145 57.12 -52.66 89.42
C LEU A 145 57.12 -53.49 88.15
N ASN A 146 57.77 -54.66 88.12
CA ASN A 146 57.75 -55.55 86.97
C ASN A 146 56.33 -56.08 86.67
N LEU A 147 55.55 -56.44 87.70
CA LEU A 147 54.17 -56.86 87.52
C LEU A 147 53.30 -55.75 86.94
N ASN A 148 53.44 -54.51 87.44
CA ASN A 148 52.70 -53.36 86.93
C ASN A 148 53.16 -52.97 85.53
N PHE A 149 54.46 -53.03 85.24
CA PHE A 149 55.00 -52.74 83.91
C PHE A 149 54.52 -53.76 82.89
N ASN A 150 54.48 -55.05 83.24
CA ASN A 150 53.92 -56.09 82.39
C ASN A 150 52.41 -55.91 82.17
N LYS A 151 51.64 -55.57 83.21
CA LYS A 151 50.22 -55.24 83.07
C LYS A 151 49.99 -54.02 82.19
N MET A 152 50.82 -52.99 82.34
CA MET A 152 50.78 -51.78 81.52
C MET A 152 51.10 -52.08 80.06
N ASN A 153 52.17 -52.84 79.79
CA ASN A 153 52.54 -53.26 78.43
C ASN A 153 51.43 -54.08 77.78
N HIS A 154 50.83 -55.01 78.52
CA HIS A 154 49.73 -55.80 78.00
C HIS A 154 48.48 -54.94 77.72
N SER A 155 48.18 -53.96 78.58
CA SER A 155 47.08 -53.02 78.33
C SER A 155 47.36 -52.11 77.12
N LEU A 156 48.61 -51.70 76.91
CA LEU A 156 49.02 -50.92 75.75
C LEU A 156 48.93 -51.75 74.46
N GLU A 157 49.35 -53.01 74.50
CA GLU A 157 49.22 -53.95 73.38
C GLU A 157 47.75 -54.13 72.98
N ILE A 158 46.86 -54.38 73.96
CA ILE A 158 45.40 -54.47 73.72
C ILE A 158 44.84 -53.15 73.17
N ALA A 159 45.29 -52.00 73.69
CA ALA A 159 44.82 -50.69 73.22
C ALA A 159 45.27 -50.40 71.78
N ILE A 160 46.51 -50.73 71.42
CA ILE A 160 47.06 -50.59 70.07
C ILE A 160 46.32 -51.53 69.11
N GLU A 161 46.05 -52.77 69.52
CA GLU A 161 45.29 -53.72 68.69
C GLU A 161 43.86 -53.22 68.44
N LYS A 162 43.16 -52.73 69.48
CA LYS A 162 41.80 -52.18 69.35
C LYS A 162 41.75 -50.90 68.53
N LEU A 163 42.74 -50.01 68.68
CA LEU A 163 42.83 -48.77 67.89
C LEU A 163 43.08 -49.08 66.41
N SER A 164 44.00 -50.01 66.13
CA SER A 164 44.35 -50.41 64.77
C SER A 164 43.18 -51.08 64.05
N LYS A 165 42.45 -52.00 64.72
CA LYS A 165 41.26 -52.65 64.14
C LYS A 165 40.07 -51.70 64.04
N GLY A 166 39.71 -51.01 65.12
CA GLY A 166 38.48 -50.22 65.18
C GLY A 166 38.45 -49.02 64.23
N ALA A 167 39.55 -48.26 64.14
CA ALA A 167 39.60 -47.10 63.25
C ALA A 167 39.64 -47.51 61.76
N THR A 168 40.34 -48.61 61.45
CA THR A 168 40.49 -49.08 60.07
C THR A 168 39.20 -49.74 59.55
N GLU A 169 38.51 -50.54 60.38
CA GLU A 169 37.21 -51.12 60.02
C GLU A 169 36.13 -50.06 59.81
N GLU A 170 36.03 -49.06 60.69
CA GLU A 170 35.09 -47.94 60.53
C GLU A 170 35.32 -47.18 59.23
N ILE A 171 36.59 -46.87 58.90
CA ILE A 171 36.93 -46.18 57.65
C ILE A 171 36.60 -47.04 56.43
N ILE A 172 36.96 -48.33 56.45
CA ILE A 172 36.66 -49.25 55.34
C ILE A 172 35.14 -49.38 55.15
N ASN A 173 34.37 -49.51 56.22
CA ASN A 173 32.91 -49.61 56.14
C ASN A 173 32.28 -48.31 55.64
N ALA A 174 32.74 -47.15 56.09
CA ALA A 174 32.30 -45.86 55.58
C ALA A 174 32.62 -45.71 54.09
N LEU A 175 33.83 -46.09 53.67
CA LEU A 175 34.25 -46.02 52.27
C LEU A 175 33.44 -46.98 51.38
N LYS A 176 33.19 -48.20 51.87
CA LYS A 176 32.37 -49.19 51.17
C LYS A 176 30.93 -48.70 50.98
N LYS A 177 30.35 -48.10 52.02
CA LYS A 177 29.02 -47.49 51.96
C LYS A 177 28.97 -46.32 50.96
N VAL A 178 29.98 -45.45 50.95
CA VAL A 178 30.08 -44.37 49.96
C VAL A 178 30.17 -44.91 48.53
N ILE A 179 30.90 -46.00 48.29
CA ILE A 179 30.97 -46.64 46.97
C ILE A 179 29.65 -47.29 46.58
N GLU A 180 28.96 -47.94 47.51
CA GLU A 180 27.63 -48.52 47.28
C GLU A 180 26.61 -47.41 46.95
N ASP A 181 26.56 -46.35 47.76
CA ASP A 181 25.70 -45.18 47.53
C ASP A 181 26.03 -44.51 46.18
N PHE A 182 27.32 -44.36 45.85
CA PHE A 182 27.76 -43.80 44.58
C PHE A 182 27.34 -44.66 43.38
N ASN A 183 27.51 -45.98 43.45
CA ASN A 183 27.11 -46.89 42.38
C ASN A 183 25.58 -46.91 42.20
N GLN A 184 24.83 -46.89 43.31
CA GLN A 184 23.38 -46.82 43.26
C GLN A 184 22.90 -45.52 42.61
N GLU A 185 23.54 -44.40 42.95
CA GLU A 185 23.15 -43.09 42.43
C GLU A 185 23.59 -42.87 40.98
N LEU A 186 24.73 -43.44 40.57
CA LEU A 186 25.10 -43.56 39.17
C LEU A 186 24.04 -44.33 38.37
N GLN A 187 23.62 -45.50 38.86
CA GLN A 187 22.66 -46.32 38.15
C GLN A 187 21.28 -45.65 38.06
N THR A 188 20.86 -44.96 39.12
CA THR A 188 19.53 -44.34 39.20
C THR A 188 19.48 -43.02 38.44
N GLN A 189 20.33 -42.04 38.80
CA GLN A 189 20.30 -40.69 38.21
C GLN A 189 20.74 -40.70 36.74
N PHE A 190 21.80 -41.44 36.39
CA PHE A 190 22.25 -41.48 35.00
C PHE A 190 21.41 -42.44 34.15
N GLY A 191 20.93 -43.56 34.72
CA GLY A 191 20.03 -44.47 34.01
C GLY A 191 18.76 -43.77 33.55
N GLU A 192 18.05 -43.06 34.44
CA GLU A 192 16.85 -42.30 34.08
C GLU A 192 17.13 -41.18 33.08
N ASN A 193 18.27 -40.48 33.23
CA ASN A 193 18.65 -39.43 32.29
C ASN A 193 18.94 -39.98 30.88
N PHE A 194 19.56 -41.17 30.76
CA PHE A 194 19.77 -41.81 29.46
C PHE A 194 18.45 -42.26 28.83
N VAL A 195 17.48 -42.72 29.62
CA VAL A 195 16.13 -43.05 29.12
C VAL A 195 15.44 -41.80 28.58
N LYS A 196 15.42 -40.70 29.34
CA LYS A 196 14.84 -39.42 28.90
C LYS A 196 15.56 -38.85 27.67
N LEU A 197 16.89 -39.01 27.60
CA LEU A 197 17.66 -38.61 26.43
C LEU A 197 17.26 -39.45 25.20
N ASN A 198 17.13 -40.77 25.35
CA ASN A 198 16.68 -41.64 24.28
C ASN A 198 15.26 -41.30 23.81
N GLU A 199 14.33 -41.04 24.73
CA GLU A 199 12.98 -40.56 24.39
C GLU A 199 13.02 -39.24 23.61
N SER A 200 13.87 -38.30 24.03
CA SER A 200 14.06 -37.02 23.34
C SER A 200 14.61 -37.22 21.92
N ILE A 201 15.56 -38.14 21.74
CA ILE A 201 16.11 -38.50 20.42
C ILE A 201 15.03 -39.16 19.55
N ILE A 202 14.23 -40.08 20.09
CA ILE A 202 13.11 -40.71 19.38
C ILE A 202 12.10 -39.66 18.91
N ASN A 203 11.73 -38.72 19.78
CA ASN A 203 10.83 -37.63 19.44
C ASN A 203 11.43 -36.73 18.35
N LEU A 204 12.75 -36.49 18.37
CA LEU A 204 13.45 -35.72 17.34
C LEU A 204 13.45 -36.44 15.99
N VAL A 205 13.63 -37.76 15.98
CA VAL A 205 13.54 -38.58 14.77
C VAL A 205 12.11 -38.61 14.22
N GLN A 206 11.10 -38.74 15.09
CA GLN A 206 9.70 -38.63 14.67
C GLN A 206 9.40 -37.26 14.06
N TRP A 207 9.85 -36.18 14.72
CA TRP A 207 9.71 -34.83 14.19
C TRP A 207 10.41 -34.67 12.83
N GLN A 208 11.61 -35.23 12.65
CA GLN A 208 12.30 -35.23 11.36
C GLN A 208 11.52 -35.96 10.26
N ASN A 209 10.91 -37.10 10.57
CA ASN A 209 10.08 -37.82 9.61
C ASN A 209 8.82 -37.03 9.22
N SER A 210 8.14 -36.41 10.19
CA SER A 210 7.00 -35.54 9.94
C SER A 210 7.41 -34.30 9.12
N TYR A 211 8.55 -33.69 9.45
CA TYR A 211 9.08 -32.55 8.72
C TYR A 211 9.44 -32.91 7.28
N LYS A 212 10.04 -34.08 7.04
CA LYS A 212 10.29 -34.58 5.68
C LYS A 212 9.00 -34.67 4.87
N SER A 213 7.95 -35.28 5.43
CA SER A 213 6.64 -35.37 4.77
C SER A 213 6.06 -33.99 4.46
N HIS A 214 6.22 -33.02 5.37
CA HIS A 214 5.77 -31.65 5.15
C HIS A 214 6.52 -30.96 4.00
N ILE A 215 7.83 -31.20 3.87
CA ILE A 215 8.64 -30.66 2.76
C ILE A 215 8.22 -31.27 1.42
N GLU A 216 7.95 -32.58 1.38
CA GLU A 216 7.44 -33.24 0.16
C GLU A 216 6.08 -32.69 -0.27
N GLU A 217 5.18 -32.44 0.69
CA GLU A 217 3.88 -31.83 0.42
C GLU A 217 4.02 -30.36 -0.05
N LEU A 218 4.92 -29.59 0.58
CA LEU A 218 5.23 -28.22 0.19
C LEU A 218 5.80 -28.15 -1.23
N GLU A 219 6.69 -29.06 -1.61
CA GLU A 219 7.23 -29.15 -2.98
C GLU A 219 6.10 -29.40 -3.99
N ASN A 220 5.17 -30.31 -3.66
CA ASN A 220 4.02 -30.59 -4.52
C ASN A 220 3.10 -29.35 -4.65
N HIS A 221 2.83 -28.64 -3.56
CA HIS A 221 2.06 -27.39 -3.58
C HIS A 221 2.73 -26.31 -4.42
N LEU A 222 4.05 -26.15 -4.31
CA LEU A 222 4.81 -25.20 -5.13
C LEU A 222 4.74 -25.55 -6.61
N LYS A 223 4.83 -26.85 -6.96
CA LYS A 223 4.69 -27.32 -8.34
C LYS A 223 3.28 -27.03 -8.90
N LEU A 224 2.24 -27.29 -8.12
CA LEU A 224 0.85 -26.98 -8.49
C LEU A 224 0.62 -25.47 -8.63
N SER A 225 1.25 -24.66 -7.77
CA SER A 225 1.20 -23.20 -7.85
C SER A 225 1.82 -22.69 -9.15
N ASN A 226 3.02 -23.18 -9.50
CA ASN A 226 3.68 -22.83 -10.77
C ASN A 226 2.83 -23.21 -11.99
N LEU A 227 2.24 -24.41 -11.99
CA LEU A 227 1.33 -24.83 -13.06
C LEU A 227 0.10 -23.92 -13.17
N SER A 228 -0.44 -23.48 -12.04
CA SER A 228 -1.60 -22.56 -12.00
C SER A 228 -1.24 -21.16 -12.49
N ILE A 229 -0.02 -20.69 -12.20
CA ILE A 229 0.51 -19.42 -12.72
C ILE A 229 0.66 -19.49 -14.25
N GLU A 230 1.23 -20.57 -14.79
CA GLU A 230 1.33 -20.78 -16.25
C GLU A 230 -0.06 -20.81 -16.91
N LYS A 231 -1.03 -21.56 -16.35
CA LYS A 231 -2.41 -21.56 -16.87
C LYS A 231 -3.07 -20.18 -16.79
N SER A 232 -2.76 -19.39 -15.76
CA SER A 232 -3.26 -18.03 -15.63
C SER A 232 -2.68 -17.12 -16.70
N LYS A 233 -1.39 -17.26 -17.01
CA LYS A 233 -0.75 -16.57 -18.15
C LYS A 233 -1.45 -16.94 -19.46
N ASP A 234 -1.66 -18.23 -19.75
CA ASP A 234 -2.35 -18.67 -20.96
C ASP A 234 -3.76 -18.07 -21.06
N THR A 235 -4.49 -18.03 -19.93
CA THR A 235 -5.83 -17.44 -19.86
C THR A 235 -5.78 -15.93 -20.12
N LEU A 236 -4.80 -15.22 -19.58
CA LEU A 236 -4.60 -13.78 -19.81
C LEU A 236 -4.24 -13.49 -21.28
N GLU A 237 -3.46 -14.35 -21.94
CA GLU A 237 -3.18 -14.24 -23.37
C GLU A 237 -4.46 -14.42 -24.20
N ILE A 238 -5.30 -15.40 -23.86
CA ILE A 238 -6.60 -15.60 -24.51
C ILE A 238 -7.51 -14.39 -24.31
N ILE A 239 -7.61 -13.86 -23.09
CA ILE A 239 -8.43 -12.66 -22.79
C ILE A 239 -7.93 -11.46 -23.58
N SER A 240 -6.61 -11.24 -23.64
CA SER A 240 -6.00 -10.16 -24.43
C SER A 240 -6.37 -10.28 -25.91
N SER A 241 -6.24 -11.49 -26.47
CA SER A 241 -6.62 -11.78 -27.86
C SER A 241 -8.11 -11.52 -28.12
N LYS A 242 -9.00 -11.99 -27.23
CA LYS A 242 -10.45 -11.75 -27.35
C LYS A 242 -10.81 -10.27 -27.21
N ASN A 243 -10.12 -9.52 -26.38
CA ASN A 243 -10.30 -8.07 -26.29
C ASN A 243 -9.89 -7.35 -27.58
N GLN A 244 -8.87 -7.83 -28.30
CA GLN A 244 -8.54 -7.30 -29.64
C GLN A 244 -9.66 -7.57 -30.65
N ASP A 245 -10.30 -8.73 -30.59
CA ASP A 245 -11.46 -9.01 -31.45
C ASP A 245 -12.65 -8.10 -31.12
N ILE A 246 -12.92 -7.84 -29.83
CA ILE A 246 -13.95 -6.87 -29.41
C ILE A 246 -13.65 -5.46 -29.94
N LEU A 247 -12.38 -5.03 -29.94
CA LEU A 247 -11.98 -3.76 -30.54
C LEU A 247 -12.32 -3.68 -32.03
N LYS A 248 -12.17 -4.78 -32.78
CA LYS A 248 -12.60 -4.83 -34.20
C LYS A 248 -14.11 -4.65 -34.32
N VAL A 249 -14.90 -5.28 -33.46
CA VAL A 249 -16.38 -5.11 -33.43
C VAL A 249 -16.74 -3.64 -33.18
N TYR A 250 -16.06 -2.94 -32.27
CA TYR A 250 -16.28 -1.50 -32.06
C TYR A 250 -15.92 -0.65 -33.29
N GLN A 251 -14.87 -1.02 -34.03
CA GLN A 251 -14.50 -0.34 -35.27
C GLN A 251 -15.55 -0.57 -36.37
N GLU A 252 -16.05 -1.79 -36.52
CA GLU A 252 -17.13 -2.10 -37.45
C GLU A 252 -18.43 -1.37 -37.07
N LEU A 253 -18.76 -1.31 -35.79
CA LEU A 253 -19.92 -0.56 -35.30
C LEU A 253 -19.78 0.93 -35.61
N LYS A 254 -18.59 1.52 -35.42
CA LYS A 254 -18.33 2.90 -35.81
C LYS A 254 -18.58 3.13 -37.31
N HIS A 255 -18.08 2.23 -38.15
CA HIS A 255 -18.31 2.31 -39.60
C HIS A 255 -19.80 2.23 -39.96
N ILE A 256 -20.57 1.37 -39.27
CA ILE A 256 -22.03 1.30 -39.44
C ILE A 256 -22.69 2.63 -39.04
N ILE A 257 -22.28 3.24 -37.92
CA ILE A 257 -22.78 4.55 -37.49
C ILE A 257 -22.49 5.63 -38.55
N ASP A 258 -21.28 5.66 -39.10
CA ASP A 258 -20.90 6.63 -40.15
C ASP A 258 -21.73 6.42 -41.44
N ILE A 259 -22.06 5.17 -41.80
CA ILE A 259 -22.98 4.89 -42.91
C ILE A 259 -24.38 5.41 -42.61
N TYR A 260 -24.92 5.14 -41.41
CA TYR A 260 -26.24 5.61 -41.03
C TYR A 260 -26.34 7.13 -40.99
N ASP A 261 -25.33 7.82 -40.48
CA ASP A 261 -25.30 9.30 -40.46
C ASP A 261 -25.37 9.87 -41.89
N ARG A 262 -24.59 9.31 -42.82
CA ARG A 262 -24.67 9.66 -44.24
C ARG A 262 -26.04 9.36 -44.84
N GLN A 263 -26.63 8.20 -44.56
CA GLN A 263 -27.97 7.86 -45.07
C GLN A 263 -29.05 8.80 -44.53
N ILE A 264 -28.96 9.22 -43.26
CA ILE A 264 -29.86 10.22 -42.67
C ILE A 264 -29.71 11.56 -43.40
N ASN A 265 -28.48 11.98 -43.68
CA ASN A 265 -28.22 13.21 -44.43
C ASN A 265 -28.75 13.14 -45.88
N GLU A 266 -28.57 12.02 -46.57
CA GLU A 266 -29.15 11.79 -47.90
C GLU A 266 -30.68 11.78 -47.85
N LEU A 267 -31.28 11.12 -46.86
CA LEU A 267 -32.73 11.09 -46.67
C LEU A 267 -33.29 12.51 -46.43
N ASN A 268 -32.63 13.31 -45.60
CA ASN A 268 -33.01 14.71 -45.38
C ASN A 268 -32.95 15.52 -46.69
N SER A 269 -31.92 15.32 -47.51
CA SER A 269 -31.80 15.94 -48.83
C SER A 269 -32.93 15.52 -49.78
N HIS A 270 -33.27 14.24 -49.81
CA HIS A 270 -34.42 13.74 -50.59
C HIS A 270 -35.75 14.33 -50.09
N LEU A 271 -35.97 14.40 -48.78
CA LEU A 271 -37.17 15.03 -48.19
C LEU A 271 -37.27 16.51 -48.56
N GLN A 272 -36.16 17.24 -48.55
CA GLN A 272 -36.12 18.63 -49.00
C GLN A 272 -36.43 18.76 -50.50
N THR A 273 -35.92 17.84 -51.32
CA THR A 273 -36.24 17.77 -52.75
C THR A 273 -37.74 17.53 -52.98
N TYR A 274 -38.36 16.63 -52.21
CA TYR A 274 -39.81 16.41 -52.26
C TYR A 274 -40.61 17.63 -51.79
N ALA A 275 -40.15 18.33 -50.74
CA ALA A 275 -40.78 19.58 -50.29
C ALA A 275 -40.74 20.65 -51.41
N ASN A 276 -39.60 20.78 -52.09
CA ASN A 276 -39.46 21.69 -53.23
C ASN A 276 -40.38 21.29 -54.39
N LEU A 277 -40.47 20.00 -54.72
CA LEU A 277 -41.37 19.50 -55.76
C LEU A 277 -42.83 19.81 -55.42
N SER A 278 -43.24 19.69 -54.15
CA SER A 278 -44.57 20.07 -53.68
C SER A 278 -44.84 21.56 -53.91
N SER A 279 -43.87 22.42 -53.61
CA SER A 279 -43.96 23.86 -53.88
C SER A 279 -44.08 24.16 -55.38
N SER A 280 -43.22 23.56 -56.21
CA SER A 280 -43.29 23.73 -57.67
C SER A 280 -44.59 23.19 -58.25
N ALA A 281 -45.10 22.06 -57.75
CA ALA A 281 -46.40 21.53 -58.16
C ALA A 281 -47.54 22.51 -57.81
N LYS A 282 -47.51 23.14 -56.63
CA LYS A 282 -48.46 24.19 -56.25
C LYS A 282 -48.40 25.39 -57.20
N GLU A 283 -47.20 25.83 -57.57
CA GLU A 283 -47.01 26.91 -58.56
C GLU A 283 -47.51 26.53 -59.95
N MET A 284 -47.24 25.29 -60.39
CA MET A 284 -47.76 24.74 -61.64
C MET A 284 -49.29 24.71 -61.65
N PHE A 285 -49.92 24.19 -60.59
CA PHE A 285 -51.38 24.18 -60.47
C PHE A 285 -51.97 25.59 -60.45
N SER A 286 -51.31 26.54 -59.77
CA SER A 286 -51.70 27.95 -59.79
C SER A 286 -51.61 28.54 -61.20
N SER A 287 -50.53 28.25 -61.93
CA SER A 287 -50.32 28.73 -63.30
C SER A 287 -51.34 28.13 -64.27
N ILE A 288 -51.64 26.84 -64.16
CA ILE A 288 -52.69 26.17 -64.93
C ILE A 288 -54.05 26.81 -64.62
N THR A 289 -54.37 27.04 -63.35
CA THR A 289 -55.63 27.67 -62.93
C THR A 289 -55.74 29.09 -63.49
N HIS A 290 -54.65 29.87 -63.43
CA HIS A 290 -54.59 31.21 -64.00
C HIS A 290 -54.80 31.20 -65.52
N ASN A 291 -54.10 30.31 -66.24
CA ASN A 291 -54.23 30.17 -67.68
C ASN A 291 -55.65 29.75 -68.09
N ILE A 292 -56.26 28.78 -67.39
CA ILE A 292 -57.66 28.38 -67.62
C ILE A 292 -58.61 29.57 -67.41
N SER A 293 -58.38 30.38 -66.36
CA SER A 293 -59.17 31.58 -66.11
C SER A 293 -58.99 32.64 -67.20
N ASN A 294 -57.77 32.87 -67.67
CA ASN A 294 -57.48 33.81 -68.74
C ASN A 294 -58.12 33.35 -70.05
N THR A 295 -57.95 32.07 -70.43
CA THR A 295 -58.61 31.48 -71.59
C THR A 295 -60.14 31.61 -71.49
N LYS A 296 -60.75 31.38 -70.32
CA LYS A 296 -62.18 31.60 -70.11
C LYS A 296 -62.58 33.06 -70.37
N SER A 297 -61.78 34.02 -69.89
CA SER A 297 -62.00 35.45 -70.11
C SER A 297 -61.87 35.81 -71.59
N GLU A 298 -60.82 35.34 -72.27
CA GLU A 298 -60.60 35.56 -73.70
C GLU A 298 -61.74 34.97 -74.54
N PHE A 299 -62.19 33.74 -74.24
CA PHE A 299 -63.35 33.14 -74.89
C PHE A 299 -64.63 33.95 -74.65
N SER A 300 -64.82 34.49 -73.45
CA SER A 300 -65.98 35.34 -73.14
C SER A 300 -65.93 36.64 -73.95
N SER A 301 -64.75 37.28 -74.04
CA SER A 301 -64.53 38.47 -74.86
C SER A 301 -64.73 38.19 -76.35
N LEU A 302 -64.22 37.06 -76.85
CA LEU A 302 -64.39 36.63 -78.24
C LEU A 302 -65.88 36.39 -78.55
N THR A 303 -66.60 35.74 -77.63
CA THR A 303 -68.03 35.50 -77.78
C THR A 303 -68.82 36.81 -77.87
N GLU A 304 -68.52 37.78 -77.01
CA GLU A 304 -69.18 39.10 -77.06
C GLU A 304 -68.80 39.86 -78.34
N HIS A 305 -67.54 39.81 -78.76
CA HIS A 305 -67.10 40.43 -80.01
C HIS A 305 -67.77 39.82 -81.24
N ILE A 306 -67.88 38.49 -81.33
CA ILE A 306 -68.62 37.79 -82.39
C ILE A 306 -70.09 38.22 -82.39
N LYS A 307 -70.72 38.35 -81.21
CA LYS A 307 -72.10 38.79 -81.09
C LYS A 307 -72.29 40.24 -81.55
N GLU A 308 -71.36 41.14 -81.20
CA GLU A 308 -71.35 42.52 -81.68
C GLU A 308 -71.16 42.61 -83.19
N GLU A 309 -70.19 41.90 -83.76
CA GLU A 309 -69.93 41.88 -85.20
C GLU A 309 -71.11 41.28 -85.97
N ASN A 310 -71.72 40.19 -85.47
CA ASN A 310 -72.95 39.66 -86.04
C ASN A 310 -74.09 40.68 -86.00
N ARG A 311 -74.23 41.45 -84.92
CA ARG A 311 -75.23 42.53 -84.84
C ARG A 311 -74.96 43.63 -85.86
N LYS A 312 -73.70 44.05 -86.03
CA LYS A 312 -73.30 45.01 -87.07
C LYS A 312 -73.62 44.48 -88.47
N GLN A 313 -73.28 43.23 -88.76
CA GLN A 313 -73.56 42.58 -90.04
C GLN A 313 -75.06 42.51 -90.34
N ILE A 314 -75.88 42.17 -89.35
CA ILE A 314 -77.35 42.18 -89.48
C ILE A 314 -77.84 43.59 -89.80
N ASN A 315 -77.36 44.61 -89.10
CA ASN A 315 -77.75 46.00 -89.36
C ASN A 315 -77.33 46.47 -90.76
N TYR A 316 -76.10 46.18 -91.19
CA TYR A 316 -75.65 46.49 -92.55
C TYR A 316 -76.49 45.78 -93.62
N SER A 317 -76.82 44.51 -93.39
CA SER A 317 -77.70 43.74 -94.27
C SER A 317 -79.11 44.33 -94.35
N GLN A 318 -79.68 44.75 -93.21
CA GLN A 318 -80.98 45.42 -93.17
C GLN A 318 -80.98 46.76 -93.92
N GLU A 319 -79.96 47.58 -93.74
CA GLU A 319 -79.82 48.86 -94.46
C GLU A 319 -79.61 48.65 -95.97
N SER A 320 -78.78 47.68 -96.35
CA SER A 320 -78.62 47.28 -97.76
C SER A 320 -79.95 46.81 -98.36
N ASN A 321 -80.71 45.99 -97.64
CA ASN A 321 -82.04 45.55 -98.07
C ASN A 321 -83.02 46.73 -98.23
N LYS A 322 -83.03 47.70 -97.31
CA LYS A 322 -83.83 48.93 -97.49
C LYS A 322 -83.43 49.70 -98.74
N TYR A 323 -82.13 49.84 -98.99
CA TYR A 323 -81.61 50.51 -100.19
C TYR A 323 -82.04 49.77 -101.47
N ILE A 324 -81.97 48.43 -101.48
CA ILE A 324 -82.45 47.60 -102.59
C ILE A 324 -83.96 47.78 -102.79
N ILE A 325 -84.77 47.74 -101.72
CA ILE A 325 -86.22 47.96 -101.78
C ILE A 325 -86.52 49.35 -102.37
N ASN A 326 -85.89 50.40 -101.87
CA ASN A 326 -86.08 51.76 -102.38
C ASN A 326 -85.73 51.89 -103.87
N ASN A 327 -84.65 51.24 -104.31
CA ASN A 327 -84.30 51.20 -105.73
C ASN A 327 -85.33 50.42 -106.56
N PHE A 328 -85.86 49.30 -106.05
CA PHE A 328 -86.95 48.57 -106.72
C PHE A 328 -88.21 49.42 -106.83
N GLU A 329 -88.62 50.12 -105.77
CA GLU A 329 -89.76 51.06 -105.82
C GLU A 329 -89.52 52.20 -106.82
N ARG A 330 -88.30 52.74 -106.89
CA ARG A 330 -87.94 53.77 -107.87
C ARG A 330 -88.04 53.23 -109.29
N ASN A 331 -87.45 52.07 -109.55
CA ASN A 331 -87.50 51.41 -110.85
C ASN A 331 -88.95 51.06 -111.24
N GLN A 332 -89.79 50.67 -110.29
CA GLN A 332 -91.21 50.42 -110.53
C GLN A 332 -91.93 51.69 -110.98
N LYS A 333 -91.71 52.84 -110.31
CA LYS A 333 -92.27 54.14 -110.72
C LYS A 333 -91.76 54.57 -112.09
N GLU A 334 -90.48 54.37 -112.38
CA GLU A 334 -89.91 54.66 -113.71
C GLU A 334 -90.56 53.80 -114.79
N LEU A 335 -90.78 52.50 -114.54
CA LEU A 335 -91.50 51.62 -115.45
C LEU A 335 -92.96 52.03 -115.65
N GLU A 336 -93.64 52.50 -114.61
CA GLU A 336 -95.01 53.01 -114.69
C GLU A 336 -95.09 54.30 -115.53
N LEU A 337 -94.11 55.20 -115.38
CA LEU A 337 -93.97 56.39 -116.23
C LEU A 337 -93.71 56.03 -117.70
N ILE A 338 -92.82 55.06 -117.95
CA ILE A 338 -92.55 54.55 -119.31
C ILE A 338 -93.83 53.93 -119.89
N SER A 339 -94.54 53.11 -119.12
CA SER A 339 -95.82 52.52 -119.51
C SER A 339 -96.85 53.59 -119.90
N ASN A 340 -96.98 54.65 -119.10
CA ASN A 340 -97.84 55.79 -119.42
C ASN A 340 -97.40 56.54 -120.68
N HIS A 341 -96.09 56.69 -120.91
CA HIS A 341 -95.57 57.27 -122.16
C HIS A 341 -95.94 56.41 -123.38
N PHE A 342 -95.82 55.09 -123.28
CA PHE A 342 -96.25 54.16 -124.34
C PHE A 342 -97.75 54.25 -124.61
N LYS A 343 -98.57 54.38 -123.57
CA LYS A 343 -100.02 54.59 -123.71
C LYS A 343 -100.33 55.89 -124.44
N ASN A 344 -99.68 56.99 -124.05
CA ASN A 344 -99.82 58.30 -124.72
C ASN A 344 -99.36 58.25 -126.18
N LEU A 345 -98.24 57.58 -126.48
CA LEU A 345 -97.78 57.34 -127.85
C LEU A 345 -98.83 56.57 -128.68
N GLY A 346 -99.45 55.54 -128.08
CA GLY A 346 -100.54 54.78 -128.71
C GLY A 346 -101.75 55.64 -129.06
N GLU A 347 -102.07 56.67 -128.26
CA GLU A 347 -103.17 57.60 -128.53
C GLU A 347 -102.79 58.76 -129.48
N GLN A 348 -101.54 59.24 -129.42
CA GLN A 348 -101.09 60.41 -130.18
C GLN A 348 -100.65 60.09 -131.61
N ILE A 349 -100.06 58.91 -131.86
CA ILE A 349 -99.63 58.52 -133.22
C ILE A 349 -100.83 58.50 -134.20
N PRO A 350 -101.98 57.87 -133.89
CA PRO A 350 -103.13 57.88 -134.78
C PRO A 350 -103.64 59.30 -135.05
N LYS A 351 -103.74 60.16 -134.02
CA LYS A 351 -104.19 61.55 -134.15
C LYS A 351 -103.26 62.38 -135.03
N SER A 352 -101.95 62.27 -134.83
CA SER A 352 -100.95 63.02 -135.62
C SER A 352 -100.84 62.53 -137.07
N LEU A 353 -101.05 61.23 -137.31
CA LEU A 353 -101.17 60.67 -138.65
C LEU A 353 -102.42 61.19 -139.36
N GLN A 354 -103.55 61.27 -138.66
CA GLN A 354 -104.81 61.82 -139.19
C GLN A 354 -104.66 63.30 -139.58
N VAL A 355 -104.07 64.13 -138.72
CA VAL A 355 -103.80 65.55 -139.01
C VAL A 355 -102.85 65.71 -140.20
N SER A 356 -101.83 64.85 -140.31
CA SER A 356 -100.89 64.89 -141.44
C SER A 356 -101.56 64.49 -142.77
N LEU A 357 -102.45 63.50 -142.76
CA LEU A 357 -103.24 63.10 -143.94
C LEU A 357 -104.22 64.20 -144.38
N GLU A 358 -104.87 64.89 -143.45
CA GLU A 358 -105.72 66.05 -143.77
C GLU A 358 -104.93 67.21 -144.38
N ASN A 359 -103.75 67.51 -143.82
CA ASN A 359 -102.88 68.57 -144.35
C ASN A 359 -102.30 68.21 -145.73
N LEU A 360 -101.95 66.94 -145.96
CA LEU A 360 -101.51 66.46 -147.28
C LEU A 360 -102.63 66.63 -148.32
N ASN A 361 -103.86 66.28 -147.96
CA ASN A 361 -105.01 66.41 -148.84
C ASN A 361 -105.31 67.88 -149.20
N ARG A 362 -105.22 68.78 -148.21
CA ARG A 362 -105.30 70.24 -148.44
C ARG A 362 -104.16 70.76 -149.34
N GLY A 363 -102.94 70.28 -149.13
CA GLY A 363 -101.77 70.62 -149.96
C GLY A 363 -101.95 70.24 -151.43
N LEU A 364 -102.40 69.00 -151.71
CA LEU A 364 -102.68 68.52 -153.07
C LEU A 364 -103.80 69.32 -153.75
N THR A 365 -104.83 69.70 -152.99
CA THR A 365 -105.94 70.52 -153.50
C THR A 365 -105.45 71.94 -153.86
N SER A 366 -104.65 72.57 -153.00
CA SER A 366 -104.06 73.88 -153.28
C SER A 366 -103.14 73.87 -154.50
N LEU A 367 -102.32 72.82 -154.66
CA LEU A 367 -101.41 72.68 -155.79
C LEU A 367 -102.17 72.55 -157.11
N THR A 368 -103.25 71.77 -157.13
CA THR A 368 -104.12 71.59 -158.31
C THR A 368 -104.80 72.90 -158.71
N THR A 369 -105.25 73.68 -157.72
CA THR A 369 -105.93 74.96 -157.95
C THR A 369 -104.97 76.03 -158.48
N GLN A 370 -103.73 76.06 -157.96
CA GLN A 370 -102.68 76.95 -158.43
C GLN A 370 -102.23 76.59 -159.86
N PHE A 371 -102.10 75.31 -160.17
CA PHE A 371 -101.74 74.83 -161.50
C PHE A 371 -102.78 75.22 -162.57
N GLN A 372 -104.08 75.14 -162.24
CA GLN A 372 -105.16 75.62 -163.13
C GLN A 372 -105.08 77.13 -163.40
N LYS A 373 -104.69 77.92 -162.39
CA LYS A 373 -104.57 79.37 -162.49
C LYS A 373 -103.38 79.77 -163.36
N ASP A 374 -102.22 79.16 -163.11
CA ASP A 374 -100.98 79.43 -163.84
C ASP A 374 -101.10 79.02 -165.33
N TYR A 375 -101.79 77.91 -165.62
CA TYR A 375 -102.06 77.49 -167.01
C TYR A 375 -102.92 78.51 -167.78
N LYS A 376 -103.91 79.12 -167.11
CA LYS A 376 -104.83 80.10 -167.70
C LYS A 376 -104.16 81.46 -167.92
N GLU A 377 -103.29 81.88 -167.00
CA GLU A 377 -102.46 83.08 -167.16
C GLU A 377 -101.41 82.96 -168.27
N THR A 378 -100.89 81.75 -168.50
CA THR A 378 -99.90 81.50 -169.56
C THR A 378 -100.55 81.55 -170.95
N MET A 379 -101.76 81.01 -171.12
CA MET A 379 -102.47 81.08 -172.41
C MET A 379 -102.97 82.49 -172.77
N ASN A 380 -103.25 83.34 -171.79
CA ASN A 380 -103.66 84.72 -172.07
C ASN A 380 -102.47 85.62 -172.45
N ARG A 381 -101.26 85.36 -171.92
CA ARG A 381 -100.04 86.08 -172.29
C ARG A 381 -99.55 85.81 -173.72
N TYR A 382 -100.00 84.74 -174.37
CA TYR A 382 -99.62 84.43 -175.76
C TYR A 382 -100.60 84.99 -176.80
N ARG A 383 -101.68 85.68 -176.38
CA ARG A 383 -102.70 86.24 -177.29
C ARG A 383 -102.56 87.77 -177.49
N GLU A 384 -101.59 88.41 -176.84
CA GLU A 384 -101.30 89.86 -176.97
C GLU A 384 -99.97 90.19 -177.66
N ASP A 385 -99.19 89.19 -178.08
CA ASP A 385 -98.05 89.38 -178.98
C ASP A 385 -98.11 88.37 -180.13
N ILE A 386 -97.61 88.82 -181.28
CA ILE A 386 -97.48 88.14 -182.59
C ILE A 386 -96.84 86.76 -182.49
#